data_AF-A0A3D8HQ78-F1
#
_entry.id   AF-A0A3D8HQ78-F1
#
_cell.length_a   1.000
_cell.length_b   1.000
_cell.length_c   1.000
_cell.angle_alpha   90.00
_cell.angle_beta   90.00
_cell.angle_gamma   90.00
#
_symmetry.space_group_name_H-M   'P 1'
#
loop_
_entity.id
_entity.type
_entity.pdbx_description
1 polymer ?
#
loop_
_entity_poly.entity_id
_entity_poly.type
_entity_poly.pdbx_seq_one_letter_code
_entity_poly.pdbx_strand_id
1 'polypeptide(L)' 'MAKNETLSTKMARNGMKLRTWARSQGLSQKDIGLLNQISHGKISGKYGRSKELKELLIKSGFMQQGA' A
#
# COMPACT_ATOMS: atom_id res chain seq x y z
N MET A 1 11.90 -13.78 -15.82
CA MET A 1 10.93 -13.76 -14.71
C MET A 1 11.02 -12.40 -14.02
N ALA A 2 10.07 -11.50 -14.23
CA ALA A 2 10.14 -10.16 -13.64
C ALA A 2 9.80 -10.22 -12.13
N LYS A 3 10.86 -9.99 -11.35
CA LYS A 3 10.97 -9.78 -9.90
C LYS A 3 9.73 -9.11 -9.26
N ASN A 4 9.20 -9.73 -8.19
CA ASN A 4 8.31 -9.19 -7.15
C ASN A 4 7.58 -7.88 -7.51
N GLU A 5 6.45 -8.00 -8.20
CA GLU A 5 5.59 -6.87 -8.54
C GLU A 5 5.13 -6.13 -7.27
N THR A 6 5.48 -4.85 -7.18
CA THR A 6 5.14 -4.02 -6.00
C THR A 6 3.64 -3.76 -5.92
N LEU A 7 3.13 -3.49 -4.72
CA LEU A 7 1.71 -3.16 -4.51
C LEU A 7 1.25 -2.00 -5.41
N SER A 8 2.07 -0.94 -5.52
CA SER A 8 1.81 0.21 -6.38
C SER A 8 1.64 -0.21 -7.84
N THR A 9 2.47 -1.12 -8.33
CA THR A 9 2.37 -1.67 -9.69
C THR A 9 1.09 -2.51 -9.86
N LYS A 10 0.75 -3.35 -8.87
CA LYS A 10 -0.51 -4.13 -8.88
C LYS A 10 -1.74 -3.24 -8.90
N MET A 11 -1.78 -2.22 -8.06
CA MET A 11 -2.87 -1.25 -8.03
C MET A 11 -2.96 -0.52 -9.37
N ALA A 12 -1.83 -0.07 -9.93
CA ALA A 12 -1.79 0.63 -11.20
C ALA A 12 -2.29 -0.23 -12.38
N ARG A 13 -1.99 -1.53 -12.39
CA ARG A 13 -2.56 -2.49 -13.36
C ARG A 13 -4.08 -2.60 -13.26
N ASN A 14 -4.63 -2.49 -12.06
CA ASN A 14 -6.07 -2.45 -11.83
C ASN A 14 -6.67 -1.04 -12.04
N GLY A 15 -5.93 -0.13 -12.67
CA GLY A 15 -6.38 1.24 -12.99
C GLY A 15 -6.33 2.22 -11.80
N MET A 16 -5.83 1.81 -10.63
CA MET A 16 -5.83 2.62 -9.41
C MET A 16 -4.39 2.96 -8.99
N LYS A 17 -3.97 4.23 -9.07
CA LYS A 17 -2.64 4.60 -8.52
C LYS A 17 -2.69 4.65 -6.99
N LEU A 18 -1.67 4.10 -6.32
CA LEU A 18 -1.56 4.10 -4.85
C LEU A 18 -1.69 5.51 -4.25
N ARG A 19 -1.09 6.52 -4.89
CA ARG A 19 -1.21 7.92 -4.48
C ARG A 19 -2.64 8.46 -4.62
N THR A 20 -3.34 8.10 -5.69
CA THR A 20 -4.72 8.53 -5.94
C THR A 20 -5.67 7.90 -4.93
N TRP A 21 -5.52 6.60 -4.67
CA TRP A 21 -6.26 5.91 -3.62
C TRP A 21 -5.99 6.50 -2.24
N ALA A 22 -4.72 6.73 -1.89
CA ALA A 22 -4.39 7.31 -0.60
C ALA A 22 -5.00 8.72 -0.42
N ARG A 23 -5.02 9.53 -1.49
CA ARG A 23 -5.70 10.83 -1.48
C ARG A 23 -7.21 10.70 -1.34
N SER A 24 -7.85 9.73 -1.99
CA SER A 24 -9.30 9.52 -1.85
C SER A 24 -9.69 9.03 -0.45
N GLN A 25 -8.78 8.38 0.27
CA GLN A 25 -8.92 8.01 1.68
C GLN A 25 -8.59 9.15 2.66
N GLY A 26 -8.26 10.36 2.16
CA GLY A 26 -7.89 11.50 3.01
C GLY A 26 -6.53 11.37 3.69
N LEU A 27 -5.65 10.49 3.20
CA LEU A 27 -4.34 10.27 3.79
C LEU A 27 -3.37 11.41 3.51
N SER A 28 -2.49 11.67 4.49
CA SER A 28 -1.48 12.71 4.37
C SER A 28 -0.32 12.30 3.45
N GLN A 29 0.51 13.25 3.04
CA GLN A 29 1.73 12.95 2.26
C GLN A 29 2.70 12.03 3.00
N LYS A 30 2.76 12.13 4.34
CA LYS A 30 3.58 11.24 5.17
C LYS A 30 3.07 9.80 5.09
N ASP A 31 1.75 9.62 5.14
CA ASP A 31 1.11 8.31 4.99
C ASP A 31 1.32 7.71 3.61
N ILE A 32 1.25 8.53 2.55
CA ILE A 32 1.60 8.11 1.18
C ILE A 32 3.04 7.63 1.10
N GLY A 33 3.97 8.29 1.80
CA GLY A 33 5.36 7.85 1.91
C GLY A 33 5.49 6.46 2.55
N LEU A 34 4.78 6.22 3.66
CA LEU A 34 4.74 4.92 4.32
C LEU A 34 4.14 3.83 3.44
N LEU A 35 3.03 4.12 2.74
CA LEU A 35 2.40 3.20 1.79
C LEU A 35 3.34 2.83 0.64
N ASN A 36 4.13 3.78 0.14
CA ASN A 36 5.17 3.49 -0.85
C ASN A 36 6.26 2.58 -0.27
N GLN A 37 6.73 2.85 0.97
CA GLN A 37 7.70 1.97 1.61
C GLN A 37 7.16 0.55 1.81
N ILE A 38 5.90 0.40 2.21
CA ILE A 38 5.21 -0.91 2.31
C ILE A 38 5.11 -1.56 0.93
N SER A 39 4.71 -0.80 -0.09
CA SER A 39 4.57 -1.28 -1.47
C SER A 39 5.87 -1.85 -2.03
N HIS A 40 6.99 -1.19 -1.76
CA HIS A 40 8.33 -1.62 -2.16
C HIS A 40 8.92 -2.69 -1.22
N GLY A 41 8.20 -3.11 -0.18
CA GLY A 41 8.68 -4.09 0.80
C GLY A 41 9.79 -3.57 1.71
N LYS A 42 10.04 -2.26 1.75
CA LYS A 42 11.07 -1.64 2.62
C LYS A 42 10.70 -1.71 4.09
N ILE A 43 9.39 -1.65 4.38
CA ILE A 43 8.86 -1.81 5.74
C ILE A 43 7.72 -2.82 5.71
N SER A 44 7.64 -3.64 6.76
CA SER A 44 6.64 -4.70 6.89
C SER A 44 5.26 -4.21 7.36
N GLY A 45 5.17 -2.96 7.83
CA GLY A 45 3.93 -2.37 8.33
C GLY A 45 3.42 -3.04 9.61
N LYS A 46 4.33 -3.47 10.50
CA LYS A 46 3.98 -4.24 11.71
C LYS A 46 3.53 -3.38 12.89
N TYR A 47 3.95 -2.11 12.95
CA TYR A 47 3.74 -1.25 14.13
C TYR A 47 3.34 0.19 13.76
N GLY A 48 2.66 0.87 14.69
CA GLY A 48 2.27 2.27 14.59
C GLY A 48 1.44 2.60 13.35
N ARG A 49 1.64 3.80 12.80
CA ARG A 49 0.90 4.29 11.62
C ARG A 49 1.03 3.38 10.40
N SER A 50 2.18 2.72 10.23
CA SER A 50 2.39 1.78 9.12
C SER A 50 1.51 0.53 9.20
N LYS A 51 1.11 0.11 10.41
CA LYS A 51 0.16 -0.99 10.64
C LYS A 51 -1.25 -0.61 10.19
N GLU A 52 -1.72 0.56 10.62
CA GLU A 52 -3.05 1.07 10.22
C GLU A 52 -3.18 1.18 8.70
N LEU A 53 -2.14 1.68 8.04
CA LEU A 53 -2.09 1.81 6.57
C LEU A 53 -2.10 0.45 5.87
N LYS A 54 -1.42 -0.54 6.43
CA LYS A 54 -1.44 -1.92 5.92
C LYS A 54 -2.83 -2.54 6.08
N GLU A 55 -3.47 -2.36 7.22
CA GLU A 55 -4.83 -2.83 7.47
C GLU A 55 -5.85 -2.17 6.54
N LEU A 56 -5.70 -0.87 6.26
CA LEU A 56 -6.52 -0.15 5.27
C LEU A 56 -6.39 -0.74 3.85
N LEU A 57 -5.16 -1.06 3.43
CA LEU A 57 -4.90 -1.72 2.15
C LEU A 57 -5.54 -3.11 2.10
N ILE A 58 -5.50 -3.85 3.21
CA ILE A 58 -6.15 -5.16 3.33
C ILE A 58 -7.66 -5.03 3.22
N LYS A 59 -8.27 -4.11 3.99
CA LYS A 59 -9.72 -3.84 3.95
C LYS A 59 -10.19 -3.42 2.56
N SER A 60 -9.34 -2.71 1.83
CA SER A 60 -9.64 -2.25 0.46
C SER A 60 -9.46 -3.34 -0.60
N GLY A 61 -9.01 -4.54 -0.22
CA GLY A 61 -8.75 -5.65 -1.14
C GLY A 61 -7.48 -5.50 -1.98
N PHE A 62 -6.66 -4.47 -1.74
CA PHE A 62 -5.40 -4.27 -2.47
C PHE A 62 -4.26 -5.14 -1.94
N MET A 63 -4.39 -5.63 -0.71
CA MET A 63 -3.43 -6.56 -0.09
C MET A 63 -4.20 -7.74 0.50
N GLN A 64 -3.83 -8.97 0.16
CA GLN A 64 -4.40 -10.13 0.84
C GLN A 64 -3.78 -10.25 2.23
N GLN A 65 -4.61 -10.47 3.24
CA GLN A 65 -4.16 -10.86 4.57
C GLN A 65 -3.85 -12.37 4.52
N GLY A 66 -2.58 -12.72 4.37
CA GLY A 66 -2.13 -14.12 4.40
C GLY A 66 -0.63 -14.21 4.10
N ALA A 67 0.19 -14.97 4.84
CA ALA A 67 -0.04 -15.87 5.96
C ALA A 67 1.10 -15.70 6.99
#